data_AF-A0A5R2MV75-F1
#
_entry.id   AF-A0A5R2MV75-F1
#
_cell.length_a   1.000
_cell.length_b   1.000
_cell.length_c   1.000
_cell.angle_alpha   90.00
_cell.angle_beta   90.00
_cell.angle_gamma   90.00
#
_symmetry.space_group_name_H-M   'P 1'
#
loop_
_entity.id
_entity.type
_entity.pdbx_description
1 polymer ?
#
loop_
_entity_poly.entity_id
_entity_poly.type
_entity_poly.pdbx_seq_one_letter_code
_entity_poly.pdbx_strand_id
1 'polypeptide(L)' 'MKAKLGMSPIAWWNDDLAELSDDVSLEECLRQSRSAGFTGMEMGRRFPNDPKVMLPILKAADV' A
#
# COMPACT_ATOMS: atom_id res chain seq x y z
N MET A 1 17.73 0.61 -18.68
CA MET A 1 16.92 0.15 -17.53
C MET A 1 15.68 1.01 -17.43
N LYS A 2 14.51 0.43 -17.13
CA LYS A 2 13.32 1.21 -16.74
C LYS A 2 13.25 1.24 -15.22
N ALA A 3 13.03 2.41 -14.64
CA ALA A 3 12.82 2.53 -13.20
C ALA A 3 11.50 1.86 -12.80
N LYS A 4 11.46 1.24 -11.61
CA LYS A 4 10.23 0.81 -10.97
C LYS A 4 9.78 1.92 -10.03
N LEU A 5 8.54 2.36 -10.18
CA LEU A 5 8.00 3.47 -9.39
C LEU A 5 7.19 2.88 -8.23
N GLY A 6 7.52 3.31 -7.02
CA GLY A 6 6.74 3.03 -5.81
C GLY A 6 6.09 4.30 -5.27
N MET A 7 5.14 4.14 -4.36
CA MET A 7 4.39 5.22 -3.73
C MET A 7 4.38 5.06 -2.21
N SER A 8 4.28 6.17 -1.47
CA SER A 8 4.03 6.14 -0.03
C SER A 8 2.53 6.01 0.24
N PRO A 9 2.10 5.22 1.24
CA PRO A 9 0.68 5.04 1.54
C PRO A 9 0.04 6.30 2.18
N ILE A 10 0.83 7.35 2.45
CA ILE A 10 0.33 8.61 3.02
C ILE A 10 -0.77 9.29 2.21
N ALA A 11 -0.87 8.99 0.91
CA ALA A 11 -1.95 9.48 0.06
C ALA A 11 -3.33 8.89 0.41
N TRP A 12 -3.37 7.79 1.18
CA TRP A 12 -4.59 7.12 1.63
C TRP A 12 -4.81 7.21 3.13
N TRP A 13 -3.74 7.18 3.92
CA TRP A 13 -3.88 7.33 5.36
C TRP A 13 -2.74 8.08 6.02
N ASN A 14 -3.03 8.71 7.15
CA ASN A 14 -2.04 9.33 7.99
C ASN A 14 -1.67 8.38 9.14
N ASP A 15 -0.38 8.12 9.30
CA ASP A 15 0.12 7.23 10.36
C ASP A 15 0.25 7.94 11.71
N ASP A 16 0.43 9.28 11.72
CA ASP A 16 0.53 10.10 12.93
C ASP A 16 -0.85 10.53 13.47
N LEU A 17 -1.80 10.82 12.58
CA LEU A 17 -3.17 11.25 12.87
C LEU A 17 -4.17 10.25 12.28
N ALA A 18 -4.25 9.08 12.90
CA ALA A 18 -5.04 7.94 12.41
C ALA A 18 -6.52 8.28 12.19
N GLU A 19 -7.08 9.20 12.97
CA GLU A 19 -8.48 9.66 12.87
C GLU A 19 -8.83 10.35 11.54
N LEU A 20 -7.84 10.82 10.78
CA LEU A 20 -8.09 11.53 9.51
C LEU A 20 -8.43 10.61 8.34
N SER A 21 -8.27 9.29 8.47
CA SER A 21 -8.21 8.41 7.30
C SER A 21 -8.45 6.94 7.62
N ASP A 22 -9.58 6.64 8.25
CA ASP A 22 -9.95 5.27 8.64
C ASP A 22 -10.83 4.51 7.64
N ASP A 23 -11.17 5.14 6.52
CA ASP A 23 -12.12 4.66 5.52
C ASP A 23 -11.49 3.84 4.39
N VAL A 24 -10.16 3.87 4.20
CA VAL A 24 -9.47 3.11 3.16
C VAL A 24 -8.76 1.87 3.72
N SER A 25 -9.09 0.69 3.18
CA SER A 25 -8.41 -0.57 3.53
C SER A 25 -7.05 -0.70 2.83
N LEU A 26 -6.20 -1.63 3.29
CA LEU A 26 -4.92 -1.92 2.65
C LEU A 26 -5.10 -2.40 1.20
N GLU A 27 -6.06 -3.28 0.97
CA GLU A 27 -6.37 -3.83 -0.35
C GLU A 27 -6.80 -2.73 -1.31
N GLU A 28 -7.63 -1.78 -0.85
CA GLU A 28 -8.08 -0.66 -1.66
C GLU A 28 -6.94 0.31 -1.97
N CYS A 29 -6.09 0.63 -0.99
CA CYS A 29 -4.87 1.43 -1.18
C CYS A 29 -3.96 0.82 -2.26
N LEU A 30 -3.65 -0.49 -2.16
CA LEU A 30 -2.83 -1.19 -3.14
C LEU A 30 -3.49 -1.25 -4.52
N ARG A 31 -4.80 -1.50 -4.58
CA ARG A 31 -5.56 -1.52 -5.85
C ARG A 31 -5.53 -0.17 -6.55
N GLN A 32 -5.72 0.93 -5.82
CA GLN A 32 -5.68 2.28 -6.38
C GLN A 32 -4.26 2.66 -6.83
N SER A 33 -3.23 2.34 -6.03
CA SER A 33 -1.82 2.53 -6.39
C SER A 33 -1.44 1.79 -7.67
N ARG A 34 -1.86 0.52 -7.80
CA ARG A 34 -1.64 -0.27 -9.02
C ARG A 34 -2.35 0.35 -10.23
N SER A 35 -3.60 0.78 -10.05
CA SER A 35 -4.40 1.43 -11.10
C SER A 35 -3.77 2.75 -11.57
N ALA A 36 -3.02 3.43 -10.69
CA ALA A 36 -2.26 4.64 -11.02
C ALA A 36 -0.89 4.36 -11.68
N GLY A 37 -0.52 3.08 -11.88
CA GLY A 37 0.69 2.67 -12.61
C GLY A 37 1.91 2.41 -11.74
N PHE A 38 1.78 2.45 -10.41
CA PHE A 38 2.86 2.08 -9.50
C PHE A 38 3.02 0.56 -9.41
N THR A 39 4.24 0.13 -9.07
CA THR A 39 4.67 -1.28 -8.99
C THR A 39 5.37 -1.55 -7.66
N GLY A 40 5.02 -0.80 -6.63
CA GLY A 40 5.60 -0.89 -5.29
C GLY A 40 4.96 0.11 -4.34
N MET A 41 5.06 -0.16 -3.04
CA MET A 41 4.61 0.73 -1.99
C MET A 41 5.60 0.72 -0.82
N GLU A 42 5.77 1.86 -0.16
CA GLU A 42 6.37 1.90 1.17
C GLU A 42 5.46 1.23 2.21
N MET A 43 6.06 0.77 3.31
CA MET A 43 5.33 0.14 4.40
C MET A 43 4.74 1.19 5.33
N GLY A 44 3.42 1.13 5.55
CA GLY A 44 2.70 1.98 6.51
C GLY A 44 2.08 1.18 7.66
N ARG A 45 1.45 1.86 8.63
CA ARG A 45 0.94 1.21 9.87
C ARG A 45 -0.05 0.07 9.68
N ARG A 46 -0.77 0.04 8.55
CA ARG A 46 -1.79 -0.98 8.26
C ARG A 46 -1.24 -2.23 7.57
N PHE A 47 0.06 -2.23 7.25
CA PHE A 47 0.70 -3.38 6.63
C PHE A 47 0.94 -4.48 7.67
N PRO A 48 0.53 -5.73 7.41
CA PRO A 48 0.94 -6.86 8.23
C PRO A 48 2.47 -6.96 8.33
N ASN A 49 2.97 -7.10 9.56
CA ASN A 49 4.40 -7.29 9.81
C ASN A 49 4.91 -8.70 9.48
N ASP A 50 4.02 -9.70 9.43
CA ASP A 50 4.38 -11.07 9.07
C ASP A 50 4.47 -11.22 7.55
N PRO A 51 5.65 -11.53 6.97
CA PRO A 51 5.79 -11.75 5.54
C PRO A 51 4.89 -12.86 5.00
N LYS A 52 4.54 -13.87 5.81
CA LYS A 52 3.63 -14.95 5.41
C LYS A 52 2.22 -14.44 5.14
N VAL A 53 1.83 -13.34 5.80
CA VAL A 53 0.55 -12.65 5.59
C VAL A 53 0.69 -11.59 4.50
N MET A 54 1.80 -10.83 4.50
CA MET A 54 2.00 -9.69 3.58
C MET A 54 2.22 -10.12 2.13
N LEU A 55 3.04 -11.14 1.87
CA LEU A 55 3.43 -11.54 0.51
C LEU A 55 2.22 -11.96 -0.36
N PRO A 56 1.25 -12.75 0.15
CA PRO A 56 0.03 -13.04 -0.60
C PRO A 56 -0.78 -11.80 -0.99
N ILE A 57 -0.86 -10.79 -0.10
CA ILE A 57 -1.61 -9.55 -0.34
C ILE A 57 -0.96 -8.74 -1.47
N LEU A 58 0.37 -8.54 -1.41
CA LEU A 58 1.12 -7.85 -2.46
C LEU A 58 0.99 -8.55 -3.81
N LYS A 59 1.12 -9.88 -3.80
CA LYS A 59 0.98 -10.70 -5.01
C LYS A 59 -0.42 -10.60 -5.62
N ALA A 60 -1.47 -10.55 -4.80
CA ALA A 60 -2.84 -10.39 -5.28
C ALA A 60 -3.09 -9.00 -5.87
N ALA A 61 -2.43 -7.96 -5.34
CA ALA A 61 -2.54 -6.60 -5.83
C ALA A 61 -1.61 -6.28 -7.02
N ASP A 62 -0.64 -7.15 -7.33
CA ASP A 62 0.42 -6.93 -8.33
C ASP A 62 1.24 -5.65 -8.07
N VAL A 63 1.55 -5.44 -6.78
CA VAL A 63 2.34 -4.30 -6.24
C VAL A 63 3.63 -4.80 -5.60
#